data_AF-A7SZZ2-F1
#
_entry.id   AF-A7SZZ2-F1
#
_cell.length_a   1.000
_cell.length_b   1.000
_cell.length_c   1.000
_cell.angle_alpha   90.00
_cell.angle_beta   90.00
_cell.angle_gamma   90.00
#
_symmetry.space_group_name_H-M   'P 1'
#
loop_
_entity.id
_entity.type
_entity.pdbx_description
1 polymer ?
#
loop_
_entity_poly.entity_id
_entity_poly.type
_entity_poly.pdbx_seq_one_letter_code
_entity_poly.pdbx_strand_id
1 'polypeptide(L)'
;MDGGWFNIALNTTKTITAFAMQGYGNPGSIDYVMTFMISTSFDNSSWSFVEHSPGVTKIFPGNTDNNGIVTTTFSPPLITRFFRIVAKTCARACAFRLEVYGCEHQLREQI
;
A
#
# COMPACT_ATOMS: atom_id res chain seq x y z
N MET A 1 2.58 8.24 17.79
CA MET A 1 1.44 7.38 17.42
C MET A 1 1.99 6.34 16.48
N ASP A 2 2.07 5.09 16.90
CA ASP A 2 2.32 3.99 15.97
C ASP A 2 1.08 3.90 15.09
N GLY A 3 1.19 4.43 13.87
CA GLY A 3 0.07 4.56 12.94
C GLY A 3 -0.62 3.22 12.73
N GLY A 4 -1.96 3.24 12.75
CA GLY A 4 -2.76 2.06 12.43
C GLY A 4 -2.48 1.55 11.00
N TRP A 5 -2.94 0.33 10.73
CA TRP A 5 -2.84 -0.29 9.42
C TRP A 5 -4.21 -0.39 8.75
N PHE A 6 -4.23 -0.27 7.43
CA PHE A 6 -5.38 -0.61 6.60
C PHE A 6 -5.08 -1.92 5.87
N ASN A 7 -5.90 -2.95 6.10
CA ASN A 7 -5.70 -4.30 5.58
C ASN A 7 -6.68 -4.62 4.45
N ILE A 8 -6.15 -5.14 3.35
CA ILE A 8 -6.91 -5.55 2.16
C ILE A 8 -6.74 -7.06 2.00
N ALA A 9 -7.85 -7.80 1.99
CA ALA A 9 -7.89 -9.22 1.66
C ALA A 9 -8.32 -9.39 0.20
N LEU A 10 -7.48 -10.03 -0.63
CA LEU A 10 -7.68 -10.11 -2.08
C LEU A 10 -8.40 -11.40 -2.54
N ASN A 11 -8.93 -12.17 -1.59
CA ASN A 11 -9.60 -13.48 -1.72
C ASN A 11 -8.68 -14.60 -2.27
N THR A 12 -8.05 -14.37 -3.42
CA THR A 12 -7.07 -15.23 -4.09
C THR A 12 -5.69 -14.58 -4.15
N THR A 13 -4.67 -15.32 -4.62
CA THR A 13 -3.34 -14.75 -4.85
C THR A 13 -3.35 -13.85 -6.06
N LYS A 14 -2.89 -12.61 -5.89
CA LYS A 14 -2.79 -11.60 -6.95
C LYS A 14 -1.35 -11.21 -7.20
N THR A 15 -1.09 -10.74 -8.42
CA THR A 15 0.11 -9.99 -8.77
C THR A 15 -0.25 -8.50 -8.77
N ILE A 16 0.23 -7.75 -7.78
CA ILE A 16 0.00 -6.30 -7.63
C ILE A 16 1.12 -5.54 -8.31
N THR A 17 0.76 -4.65 -9.23
CA THR A 17 1.70 -3.86 -10.04
C THR A 17 1.74 -2.40 -9.61
N ALA A 18 0.66 -1.87 -9.05
CA ALA A 18 0.62 -0.51 -8.54
C ALA A 18 -0.41 -0.32 -7.42
N PHE A 19 -0.25 0.77 -6.69
CA PHE A 19 -1.14 1.24 -5.65
C PHE A 19 -1.31 2.75 -5.81
N ALA A 20 -2.55 3.24 -5.81
CA ALA A 20 -2.83 4.67 -5.81
C ALA A 20 -3.46 5.10 -4.48
N MET A 21 -3.07 6.29 -4.02
CA MET A 21 -3.54 6.92 -2.80
C MET A 21 -3.99 8.35 -3.06
N GLN A 22 -5.08 8.75 -2.42
CA GLN A 22 -5.59 10.12 -2.42
C GLN A 22 -5.98 10.51 -0.99
N GLY A 23 -5.80 11.78 -0.59
CA GLY A 23 -6.24 12.27 0.73
C GLY A 23 -7.77 12.34 0.89
N TYR A 24 -8.21 12.88 2.03
CA TYR A 24 -9.64 13.12 2.31
C TYR A 24 -10.10 14.43 1.66
N GLY A 25 -10.80 14.33 0.53
CA GLY A 25 -11.10 15.44 -0.40
C GLY A 25 -12.11 16.50 0.06
N ASN A 26 -12.27 16.73 1.38
CA ASN A 26 -13.12 17.82 1.89
C ASN A 26 -12.39 19.17 1.75
N PRO A 27 -13.00 20.21 1.15
CA PRO A 27 -12.40 21.55 1.09
C PRO A 27 -12.02 22.08 2.48
N GLY A 28 -10.79 22.59 2.62
CA GLY A 28 -10.27 23.13 3.87
C GLY A 28 -9.77 22.11 4.89
N SER A 29 -9.89 20.80 4.61
CA SER A 29 -9.18 19.78 5.39
C SER A 29 -7.68 19.78 5.05
N ILE A 30 -6.86 19.12 5.86
CA ILE A 30 -5.45 18.76 5.54
C ILE A 30 -5.20 17.34 6.04
N ASP A 31 -6.07 16.42 5.64
CA ASP A 31 -6.12 15.05 6.12
C ASP A 31 -5.65 14.10 5.03
N TYR A 32 -4.34 13.87 5.02
CA TYR A 32 -3.69 12.98 4.08
C TYR A 32 -2.45 12.35 4.71
N VAL A 33 -2.12 11.16 4.20
CA VAL A 33 -0.90 10.44 4.53
C VAL A 33 0.24 10.98 3.68
N MET A 34 1.32 11.42 4.32
CA MET A 34 2.51 11.97 3.67
C MET A 34 3.56 10.91 3.39
N THR A 35 3.69 9.91 4.28
CA THR A 35 4.56 8.76 4.07
C THR A 35 3.93 7.49 4.64
N PHE A 36 4.21 6.36 4.00
CA PHE A 36 3.67 5.06 4.39
C PHE A 36 4.64 3.92 4.10
N MET A 37 4.39 2.77 4.71
CA MET A 37 5.04 1.49 4.41
C MET A 37 3.99 0.51 3.90
N ILE A 38 4.45 -0.50 3.15
CA ILE A 38 3.59 -1.59 2.67
C ILE A 38 4.09 -2.89 3.27
N SER A 39 3.17 -3.72 3.77
CA SER A 39 3.46 -5.11 4.09
C SER A 39 2.48 -6.06 3.40
N THR A 40 2.96 -7.26 3.11
CA THR A 40 2.21 -8.31 2.40
C THR A 40 2.20 -9.60 3.19
N SER A 41 1.18 -10.43 2.95
CA SER A 41 1.06 -11.74 3.58
C SER A 41 0.31 -12.73 2.67
N PHE A 42 0.61 -14.02 2.81
CA PHE A 42 -0.15 -15.11 2.16
C PHE A 42 -1.17 -15.77 3.09
N ASP A 43 -1.00 -15.63 4.40
CA ASP A 43 -1.74 -16.35 5.45
C ASP A 43 -2.45 -15.43 6.46
N ASN A 44 -2.30 -14.10 6.33
CA ASN A 44 -2.80 -13.07 7.24
C ASN A 44 -2.16 -13.10 8.66
N SER A 45 -1.17 -13.96 8.90
CA SER A 45 -0.48 -14.09 10.20
C SER A 45 0.98 -13.67 10.11
N SER A 46 1.69 -14.08 9.06
CA SER A 46 3.09 -13.75 8.80
C SER A 46 3.17 -12.61 7.80
N TRP A 47 3.79 -11.50 8.20
CA TRP A 47 3.83 -10.26 7.42
C TRP A 47 5.26 -9.87 7.07
N SER A 48 5.48 -9.51 5.81
CA SER A 48 6.77 -9.00 5.33
C SER A 48 6.60 -7.60 4.76
N PHE A 49 7.43 -6.66 5.20
CA PHE A 49 7.46 -5.32 4.61
C PHE A 49 8.15 -5.33 3.25
N VAL A 50 7.70 -4.46 2.35
CA VAL A 50 8.43 -4.20 1.11
C VAL A 50 9.73 -3.48 1.47
N GLU A 51 10.85 -4.03 1.02
CA GLU A 51 12.18 -3.52 1.32
C GLU A 51 12.75 -2.67 0.18
N HIS A 52 13.58 -1.70 0.53
CA HIS A 52 14.40 -0.94 -0.42
C HIS A 52 15.73 -1.65 -0.69
N SER A 53 16.30 -2.24 0.36
CA SER A 53 17.48 -3.10 0.37
C SER A 53 17.34 -4.12 1.50
N PRO A 54 18.12 -5.21 1.52
CA PRO A 54 17.95 -6.28 2.50
C PRO A 54 17.92 -5.77 3.95
N GLY A 55 16.81 -6.04 4.65
CA GLY A 55 16.59 -5.61 6.04
C GLY A 55 16.21 -4.14 6.22
N VAL A 56 16.08 -3.37 5.13
CA VAL A 56 15.70 -1.96 5.15
C VAL A 56 14.32 -1.79 4.55
N THR A 57 13.32 -1.64 5.43
CA THR A 57 11.93 -1.37 5.02
C THR A 57 11.85 -0.09 4.18
N LYS A 58 11.16 -0.18 3.04
CA LYS A 58 10.93 0.95 2.14
C LYS A 58 9.87 1.88 2.70
N ILE A 59 10.20 3.17 2.80
CA ILE A 59 9.24 4.25 3.05
C ILE A 59 8.83 4.83 1.70
N PHE A 60 7.53 4.81 1.43
CA PHE A 60 6.95 5.35 0.21
C PHE A 60 6.46 6.79 0.45
N PRO A 61 6.68 7.69 -0.52
CA PRO A 61 6.05 9.01 -0.49
C PRO A 61 4.54 8.88 -0.76
N GLY A 62 3.74 9.56 0.05
CA GLY A 62 2.30 9.70 -0.07
C GLY A 62 1.90 11.04 -0.68
N ASN A 63 0.74 11.55 -0.29
CA ASN A 63 0.18 12.78 -0.83
C ASN A 63 0.83 14.04 -0.21
N THR A 64 0.82 15.13 -0.98
CA THR A 64 1.20 16.48 -0.54
C THR A 64 -0.01 17.40 -0.34
N ASP A 65 -1.21 16.93 -0.72
CA ASP A 65 -2.48 17.62 -0.61
C ASP A 65 -3.64 16.60 -0.53
N ASN A 66 -4.89 17.06 -0.38
CA ASN A 66 -6.04 16.16 -0.19
C ASN A 66 -6.59 15.50 -1.47
N ASN A 67 -6.28 16.05 -2.65
CA ASN A 67 -7.01 15.79 -3.89
C ASN A 67 -6.13 15.15 -4.98
N GLY A 68 -4.82 15.39 -4.97
CA GLY A 68 -3.88 14.76 -5.87
C GLY A 68 -3.83 13.25 -5.62
N ILE A 69 -3.81 12.48 -6.72
CA ILE A 69 -3.61 11.04 -6.67
C ILE A 69 -2.12 10.76 -6.81
N VAL A 70 -1.57 10.00 -5.86
CA VAL A 70 -0.18 9.53 -5.91
C VAL A 70 -0.18 8.05 -6.19
N THR A 71 0.49 7.64 -7.26
CA THR A 71 0.61 6.24 -7.68
C THR A 71 2.01 5.72 -7.40
N THR A 72 2.09 4.64 -6.63
CA THR A 72 3.31 3.86 -6.41
C THR A 72 3.29 2.64 -7.32
N THR A 73 4.28 2.49 -8.18
CA THR A 73 4.47 1.29 -9.01
C THR A 73 5.47 0.33 -8.36
N PHE A 74 5.27 -0.97 -8.57
CA PHE A 74 6.12 -2.03 -8.04
C PHE A 74 6.88 -2.72 -9.16
N SER A 75 8.21 -2.66 -9.09
CA SER A 75 9.12 -3.38 -9.96
C SER A 75 10.24 -3.99 -9.10
N PRO A 76 10.24 -5.32 -8.90
CA PRO A 76 9.27 -6.29 -9.42
C PRO A 76 7.86 -6.15 -8.81
N PRO A 77 6.80 -6.70 -9.45
CA PRO A 77 5.45 -6.75 -8.89
C PRO A 77 5.39 -7.53 -7.56
N LEU A 78 4.41 -7.21 -6.71
CA LEU A 78 4.19 -7.90 -5.44
C LEU A 78 3.21 -9.07 -5.64
N ILE A 79 3.59 -10.29 -5.25
CA ILE A 79 2.69 -11.44 -5.29
C ILE A 79 2.18 -11.69 -3.88
N THR A 80 0.86 -11.62 -3.67
CA THR A 80 0.30 -11.71 -2.31
C THR A 80 -1.20 -12.03 -2.28
N ARG A 81 -1.72 -12.41 -1.11
CA ARG A 81 -3.17 -12.54 -0.82
C ARG A 81 -3.69 -11.43 0.09
N PHE A 82 -2.82 -10.82 0.87
CA PHE A 82 -3.16 -9.76 1.81
C PHE A 82 -2.16 -8.61 1.67
N PHE A 83 -2.69 -7.39 1.63
CA PHE A 83 -1.91 -6.18 1.44
C PHE A 83 -2.25 -5.17 2.53
N ARG A 84 -1.23 -4.65 3.23
CA ARG A 84 -1.39 -3.65 4.29
C ARG A 84 -0.69 -2.36 3.94
N ILE A 85 -1.39 -1.26 4.17
CA ILE A 85 -0.83 0.08 4.19
C ILE A 85 -0.63 0.47 5.65
N VAL A 86 0.59 0.86 6.00
CA VAL A 86 0.96 1.33 7.34
C VAL A 86 1.35 2.79 7.24
N ALA A 87 0.47 3.69 7.71
CA ALA A 87 0.76 5.12 7.67
C ALA A 87 1.91 5.45 8.63
N LYS A 88 2.85 6.30 8.20
CA LYS A 88 4.02 6.71 9.00
C LYS A 88 3.94 8.17 9.40
N THR A 89 3.73 9.07 8.44
CA THR A 89 3.51 10.49 8.71
C THR A 89 2.29 10.99 7.97
N CYS A 90 1.58 11.93 8.59
CA CYS A 90 0.31 12.47 8.12
C CYS A 90 0.32 13.98 8.39
N ALA A 91 -0.38 14.76 7.56
CA ALA A 91 -0.39 16.21 7.71
C ALA A 91 -1.13 16.65 8.98
N ARG A 92 -2.42 16.29 9.11
CA ARG A 92 -3.20 16.46 10.34
C ARG A 92 -3.80 15.15 10.84
N ALA A 93 -4.45 14.41 9.94
CA ALA A 93 -4.97 13.07 10.21
C ALA A 93 -4.53 12.09 9.11
N CYS A 94 -4.35 10.83 9.50
CA CYS A 94 -4.02 9.74 8.58
C CYS A 94 -5.28 9.23 7.87
N ALA A 95 -5.81 10.03 6.95
CA ALA A 95 -6.96 9.68 6.13
C ALA A 95 -6.54 9.50 4.68
N PHE A 96 -7.09 8.49 4.01
CA PHE A 96 -6.83 8.27 2.61
C PHE A 96 -7.94 7.43 1.96
N ARG A 97 -8.06 7.59 0.65
CA ARG A 97 -8.75 6.72 -0.29
C ARG A 97 -7.68 5.96 -1.08
N LEU A 98 -8.01 4.76 -1.56
CA LEU A 98 -7.04 3.92 -2.24
C LEU A 98 -7.64 3.15 -3.40
N GLU A 99 -6.75 2.73 -4.30
CA GLU A 99 -6.99 1.77 -5.38
C GLU A 99 -5.77 0.84 -5.49
N VAL A 100 -5.99 -0.45 -5.72
CA VAL A 100 -4.91 -1.44 -5.90
C VAL A 100 -5.00 -2.03 -7.30
N TYR A 101 -3.92 -1.91 -8.07
CA TYR A 101 -3.86 -2.37 -9.45
C TYR A 101 -3.07 -3.67 -9.55
N GLY A 102 -3.61 -4.63 -10.29
CA GLY A 102 -2.99 -5.93 -10.47
C GLY A 102 -3.83 -6.87 -11.32
N CYS A 103 -3.45 -8.15 -11.32
CA CYS A 103 -4.16 -9.22 -11.99
C CYS A 103 -4.13 -10.52 -11.16
N GLU A 104 -4.87 -11.53 -11.63
CA GLU A 104 -4.79 -12.87 -11.07
C GLU A 104 -3.35 -13.41 -11.14
N HIS A 105 -2.87 -14.01 -10.06
CA HIS A 105 -1.59 -14.70 -10.12
C HIS A 105 -1.77 -16.03 -10.84
N GLN A 106 -1.25 -16.14 -12.07
CA GLN A 106 -1.25 -17.38 -12.82
C GLN A 106 -0.10 -18.27 -12.32
N LEU A 107 -0.44 -19.41 -11.71
CA LEU A 107 0.51 -20.50 -11.54
C LEU A 107 0.87 -20.99 -12.94
N ARG A 108 2.13 -20.85 -13.34
CA ARG A 108 2.60 -21.56 -14.52
C ARG A 108 2.67 -23.04 -14.14
N GLU A 109 1.73 -23.83 -14.62
CA GLU A 109 1.93 -25.28 -14.69
C GLU A 109 3.04 -25.50 -15.73
N GLN A 110 4.23 -25.84 -15.28
CA GLN A 110 5.24 -26.43 -16.14
C GLN A 110 4.83 -27.89 -16.36
N ILE A 111 4.32 -28.17 -17.56
CA ILE A 111 4.26 -29.52 -18.14
C ILE A 111 5.61 -29.78 -18.82
#